data_AF-A0A366HPW4-F1
#
_entry.id   AF-A0A366HPW4-F1
#
_cell.length_a   1.000
_cell.length_b   1.000
_cell.length_c   1.000
_cell.angle_alpha   90.00
_cell.angle_beta   90.00
_cell.angle_gamma   90.00
#
_symmetry.space_group_name_H-M   'P 1'
#
loop_
_entity.id
_entity.type
_entity.pdbx_description
1 polymer ?
#
loop_
_entity_poly.entity_id
_entity_poly.type
_entity_poly.pdbx_seq_one_letter_code
_entity_poly.pdbx_strand_id
1 'polypeptide(L)'
;MSQDSWITTAEAVRDFRDQLDAEGRKLVFTNGCFDLLHAGHVRYLRQARALGDGLVVALNSDASVRALKGEARPINHQEDRAEILMALQSVNGVVIFDDPRVTKLIEIIRPHVYAKGGDYTLETLDAGEREALIKAGSTICLLPLVPGRSTTNTIGRMRAGEDAPVPAPPKNTPPVAAAADDAPVPVSVPLPAAASVPAPELEPTAPEPAAAAVAVLQEPGKVVTQSIPLPLSEIRKTNTQSIPPVEPRKPATVTQGIPRVITTTIAPREETLSIQSRATGAVPLSPRVLPLRIGVLGSGQGTNFEAIQRAIDDGRLNAEIAVVISDVEGSRLLAKARESGLSRVFVDPGPNARVLPIEAQEEIYEQLKAHEVQVVVLTGFMRVIKDPLLSGYKDRIVNIHPSLLPKFKGKAAWVQALEEGEVETGCTVHLVNAEVDGGRVLAQAKVPIHIGDTADDVFYRIQAEEHLLLPEVLNNWRESGLPVG
;
A
#
# COMPACT_ATOMS: atom_id res chain seq x y z
N MET A 1 21.54 5.33 39.70
CA MET A 1 20.48 5.63 38.72
C MET A 1 19.56 4.43 38.73
N SER A 2 18.28 4.62 39.10
CA SER A 2 17.32 3.54 39.33
C SER A 2 17.09 2.72 38.06
N GLN A 3 16.74 1.44 38.22
CA GLN A 3 16.67 0.41 37.17
C GLN A 3 15.60 0.63 36.07
N ASP A 4 14.84 1.73 36.09
CA ASP A 4 13.77 2.03 35.12
C ASP A 4 14.16 3.06 34.04
N SER A 5 15.41 3.04 33.55
CA SER A 5 15.92 4.00 32.55
C SER A 5 15.39 3.82 31.10
N TRP A 6 14.38 2.97 30.90
CA TRP A 6 13.96 2.47 29.58
C TRP A 6 12.71 3.20 29.09
N ILE A 7 11.98 3.85 30.00
CA ILE A 7 10.78 4.64 29.74
C ILE A 7 11.16 6.12 29.79
N THR A 8 10.87 6.85 28.72
CA THR A 8 11.13 8.29 28.59
C THR A 8 9.82 9.10 28.70
N THR A 9 9.93 10.38 29.07
CA THR A 9 8.78 11.29 29.12
C THR A 9 8.54 11.96 27.76
N ALA A 10 7.35 12.50 27.55
CA ALA A 10 7.05 13.25 26.31
C ALA A 10 8.02 14.42 26.11
N GLU A 11 8.37 15.11 27.18
CA GLU A 11 9.33 16.22 27.18
C GLU A 11 10.73 15.74 26.82
N ALA A 12 11.20 14.63 27.41
CA ALA A 12 12.50 14.08 27.08
C ALA A 12 12.58 13.57 25.62
N VAL A 13 11.47 13.06 25.07
CA VAL A 13 11.38 12.72 23.63
C VAL A 13 11.42 13.97 22.75
N ARG A 14 10.74 15.06 23.15
CA ARG A 14 10.80 16.34 22.45
C ARG A 14 12.22 16.90 22.48
N ASP A 15 12.89 16.86 23.62
CA ASP A 15 14.26 17.36 23.76
C ASP A 15 15.23 16.52 22.90
N PHE A 16 15.04 15.20 22.84
CA PHE A 16 15.78 14.33 21.91
C PHE A 16 15.49 14.65 20.44
N ARG A 17 14.23 14.96 20.10
CA ARG A 17 13.83 15.42 18.76
C ARG A 17 14.56 16.70 18.40
N ASP A 18 14.54 17.70 19.29
CA ASP A 18 15.13 19.02 19.07
C ASP A 18 16.65 18.92 18.93
N GLN A 19 17.30 18.01 19.68
CA GLN A 19 18.71 17.70 19.49
C GLN A 19 19.00 17.13 18.10
N LEU A 20 18.21 16.15 17.64
CA LEU A 20 18.36 15.58 16.30
C LEU A 20 18.17 16.66 15.22
N ASP A 21 17.17 17.52 15.37
CA ASP A 21 16.88 18.61 14.42
C ASP A 21 18.06 19.58 14.31
N ALA A 22 18.66 19.97 15.44
CA ALA A 22 19.85 20.82 15.48
C ALA A 22 21.07 20.19 14.77
N GLU A 23 21.12 18.86 14.70
CA GLU A 23 22.14 18.08 13.98
C GLU A 23 21.76 17.79 12.52
N GLY A 24 20.61 18.27 12.04
CA GLY A 24 20.09 17.98 10.70
C GLY A 24 19.58 16.54 10.52
N ARG A 25 19.26 15.86 11.62
CA ARG A 25 18.84 14.46 11.71
C ARG A 25 17.36 14.35 12.04
N LYS A 26 16.72 13.22 11.71
CA LYS A 26 15.27 13.05 11.83
C LYS A 26 14.86 12.04 12.90
N LEU A 27 14.05 12.49 13.85
CA LEU A 27 13.26 11.62 14.72
C LEU A 27 12.07 11.00 13.98
N VAL A 28 11.99 9.67 14.00
CA VAL A 28 10.83 8.88 13.63
C VAL A 28 10.03 8.51 14.88
N PHE A 29 8.71 8.60 14.78
CA PHE A 29 7.78 8.27 15.85
C PHE A 29 6.71 7.30 15.37
N THR A 30 6.34 6.33 16.21
CA THR A 30 5.28 5.35 15.94
C THR A 30 4.53 5.05 17.23
N ASN A 31 3.33 4.49 17.17
CA ASN A 31 2.63 3.99 18.36
C ASN A 31 2.03 2.59 18.18
N GLY A 32 1.69 1.94 19.29
CA GLY A 32 0.95 0.68 19.29
C GLY A 32 0.94 -0.02 20.66
N CYS A 33 0.20 -1.13 20.74
CA CYS A 33 0.10 -1.91 21.98
C CYS A 33 1.30 -2.82 22.24
N PHE A 34 1.94 -3.36 21.19
CA PHE A 34 3.12 -4.23 21.25
C PHE A 34 3.07 -5.34 22.34
N ASP A 35 1.92 -5.99 22.43
CA ASP A 35 1.59 -6.86 23.56
C ASP A 35 2.40 -8.17 23.58
N LEU A 36 2.24 -9.00 22.53
CA LEU A 36 3.21 -10.05 22.23
C LEU A 36 3.92 -9.66 20.94
N LEU A 37 5.22 -9.44 21.06
CA LEU A 37 6.05 -9.19 19.90
C LEU A 37 6.15 -10.44 19.03
N HIS A 38 6.28 -10.19 17.74
CA HIS A 38 6.54 -11.22 16.73
C HIS A 38 7.38 -10.60 15.63
N ALA A 39 7.89 -11.43 14.71
CA ALA A 39 8.77 -10.97 13.63
C ALA A 39 8.20 -9.78 12.84
N GLY A 40 6.88 -9.73 12.62
CA GLY A 40 6.19 -8.58 12.01
C GLY A 40 6.46 -7.25 12.72
N HIS A 41 6.39 -7.19 14.06
CA HIS A 41 6.72 -5.98 14.81
C HIS A 41 8.20 -5.61 14.68
N VAL A 42 9.10 -6.59 14.73
CA VAL A 42 10.55 -6.34 14.59
C VAL A 42 10.87 -5.75 13.21
N ARG A 43 10.26 -6.29 12.14
CA ARG A 43 10.44 -5.77 10.78
C ARG A 43 9.83 -4.38 10.60
N TYR A 44 8.62 -4.20 11.11
CA TYR A 44 7.95 -2.91 11.12
C TYR A 44 8.82 -1.83 11.77
N LEU A 45 9.32 -2.08 12.98
CA LEU A 45 10.16 -1.13 13.71
C LEU A 45 11.51 -0.90 13.01
N ARG A 46 12.07 -1.92 12.35
CA ARG A 46 13.28 -1.75 11.51
C ARG A 46 13.02 -0.87 10.29
N GLN A 47 11.90 -1.07 9.59
CA GLN A 47 11.51 -0.22 8.46
C GLN A 47 11.23 1.22 8.92
N ALA A 48 10.53 1.39 10.04
CA ALA A 48 10.30 2.70 10.63
C ALA A 48 11.63 3.39 10.97
N ARG A 49 12.58 2.68 11.60
CA ARG A 49 13.90 3.23 11.93
C ARG A 49 14.68 3.69 10.69
N ALA A 50 14.49 3.06 9.54
CA ALA A 50 15.17 3.42 8.29
C ALA A 50 14.67 4.76 7.69
N LEU A 51 13.56 5.30 8.16
CA LEU A 51 13.00 6.59 7.69
C LEU A 51 13.68 7.82 8.31
N GLY A 52 14.57 7.62 9.29
CA GLY A 52 15.27 8.70 9.99
C GLY A 52 16.47 8.20 10.78
N ASP A 53 16.84 8.94 11.81
CA ASP A 53 18.09 8.79 12.57
C ASP A 53 17.88 8.39 14.03
N GLY A 54 16.64 8.41 14.49
CA GLY A 54 16.21 7.88 15.77
C GLY A 54 14.76 7.39 15.67
N LEU A 55 14.42 6.34 16.41
CA LEU A 55 13.04 5.85 16.51
C LEU A 55 12.59 5.84 17.96
N VAL A 56 11.48 6.52 18.24
CA VAL A 56 10.78 6.41 19.54
C VAL A 56 9.41 5.78 19.34
N VAL A 57 9.07 4.84 20.23
CA VAL A 57 7.79 4.13 20.22
C VAL A 57 6.90 4.65 21.34
N ALA A 58 5.72 5.16 21.00
CA ALA A 58 4.66 5.39 21.96
C ALA A 58 3.91 4.08 22.25
N LEU A 59 4.06 3.56 23.46
CA LEU A 59 3.48 2.32 23.92
C LEU A 59 2.18 2.61 24.68
N ASN A 60 1.08 1.97 24.28
CA ASN A 60 -0.16 2.05 25.06
C ASN A 60 0.05 1.45 26.46
N SER A 61 -0.40 2.15 27.50
CA SER A 61 -0.41 1.65 28.88
C SER A 61 -1.31 0.42 29.04
N ASP A 62 -1.18 -0.27 30.17
CA ASP A 62 -2.06 -1.41 30.48
C ASP A 62 -3.54 -0.99 30.52
N ALA A 63 -3.84 0.18 31.12
CA ALA A 63 -5.20 0.71 31.16
C ALA A 63 -5.74 1.03 29.75
N SER A 64 -4.90 1.66 28.91
CA SER A 64 -5.24 1.98 27.52
C SER A 64 -5.51 0.70 26.71
N VAL A 65 -4.67 -0.33 26.84
CA VAL A 65 -4.88 -1.61 26.12
C VAL A 65 -6.12 -2.35 26.62
N ARG A 66 -6.41 -2.36 27.93
CA ARG A 66 -7.66 -2.94 28.48
C ARG A 66 -8.89 -2.25 27.91
N ALA A 67 -8.90 -0.92 27.86
CA ALA A 67 -10.00 -0.16 27.29
C ALA A 67 -10.21 -0.46 25.79
N LEU A 68 -9.12 -0.65 25.04
CA LEU A 68 -9.16 -0.90 23.59
C LEU A 68 -9.47 -2.37 23.22
N LYS A 69 -9.03 -3.34 24.02
CA LYS A 69 -9.02 -4.77 23.66
C LYS A 69 -9.72 -5.68 24.67
N GLY A 70 -10.26 -5.12 25.75
CA GLY A 70 -10.95 -5.83 26.83
C GLY A 70 -10.03 -6.23 27.99
N GLU A 71 -10.64 -6.57 29.13
CA GLU A 71 -9.95 -6.86 30.41
C GLU A 71 -8.88 -7.95 30.35
N ALA A 72 -9.01 -8.90 29.41
CA ALA A 72 -8.05 -10.00 29.24
C ALA A 72 -6.75 -9.59 28.52
N ARG A 73 -6.57 -8.31 28.21
CA ARG A 73 -5.41 -7.76 27.49
C ARG A 73 -4.96 -6.45 28.17
N PRO A 74 -3.66 -6.17 28.33
CA PRO A 74 -2.55 -6.90 27.72
C PRO A 74 -2.18 -8.18 28.47
N ILE A 75 -1.44 -9.09 27.81
CA ILE A 75 -0.86 -10.26 28.48
C ILE A 75 0.40 -9.88 29.23
N ASN A 76 1.27 -9.10 28.59
CA ASN A 76 2.50 -8.58 29.20
C ASN A 76 2.25 -7.18 29.76
N HIS A 77 2.76 -6.91 30.95
CA HIS A 77 2.68 -5.59 31.56
C HIS A 77 3.45 -4.55 30.74
N GLN A 78 3.03 -3.29 30.83
CA GLN A 78 3.61 -2.19 30.07
C GLN A 78 5.11 -2.01 30.30
N GLU A 79 5.60 -2.29 31.51
CA GLU A 79 7.03 -2.23 31.85
C GLU A 79 7.81 -3.30 31.07
N ASP A 80 7.34 -4.55 31.08
CA ASP A 80 7.95 -5.65 30.32
C ASP A 80 7.95 -5.36 28.80
N ARG A 81 6.82 -4.86 28.30
CA ARG A 81 6.69 -4.50 26.88
C ARG A 81 7.66 -3.38 26.49
N ALA A 82 7.83 -2.38 27.36
CA ALA A 82 8.79 -1.29 27.15
C ALA A 82 10.23 -1.81 27.18
N GLU A 83 10.56 -2.70 28.11
CA GLU A 83 11.88 -3.33 28.23
C GLU A 83 12.24 -4.09 26.95
N ILE A 84 11.34 -4.95 26.48
CA ILE A 84 11.56 -5.75 25.26
C ILE A 84 11.71 -4.83 24.04
N LEU A 85 10.90 -3.77 23.92
CA LEU A 85 11.00 -2.82 22.81
C LEU A 85 12.34 -2.09 22.82
N MET A 86 12.81 -1.64 23.98
CA MET A 86 14.10 -0.96 24.14
C MET A 86 15.30 -1.89 23.92
N ALA A 87 15.13 -3.20 24.07
CA ALA A 87 16.15 -4.19 23.70
C ALA A 87 16.30 -4.35 22.17
N LEU A 88 15.35 -3.86 21.36
CA LEU A 88 15.47 -3.90 19.91
C LEU A 88 16.42 -2.82 19.41
N GLN A 89 17.43 -3.21 18.64
CA GLN A 89 18.43 -2.30 18.04
C GLN A 89 17.79 -1.13 17.25
N SER A 90 16.59 -1.33 16.71
CA SER A 90 15.88 -0.30 15.95
C SER A 90 15.26 0.81 16.81
N VAL A 91 15.14 0.64 18.13
CA VAL A 91 14.39 1.54 19.03
C VAL A 91 15.36 2.32 19.92
N ASN A 92 15.17 3.64 19.97
CA ASN A 92 16.00 4.57 20.77
C ASN A 92 15.29 5.07 22.04
N GLY A 93 13.97 4.93 22.12
CA GLY A 93 13.19 5.32 23.30
C GLY A 93 11.77 4.75 23.27
N VAL A 94 11.19 4.56 24.45
CA VAL A 94 9.78 4.18 24.62
C VAL A 94 9.09 5.18 25.54
N VAL A 95 7.96 5.75 25.11
CA VAL A 95 7.10 6.60 25.94
C VAL A 95 5.77 5.89 26.16
N ILE A 96 5.33 5.75 27.42
CA ILE A 96 4.04 5.12 27.74
C ILE A 96 2.96 6.19 27.80
N PHE A 97 1.76 5.89 27.28
CA PHE A 97 0.62 6.80 27.34
C PHE A 97 -0.70 6.07 27.64
N ASP A 98 -1.56 6.75 28.41
CA ASP A 98 -2.87 6.25 28.82
C ASP A 98 -4.00 6.63 27.87
N ASP A 99 -3.84 7.74 27.14
CA ASP A 99 -4.90 8.25 26.27
C ASP A 99 -5.34 7.23 25.20
N PRO A 100 -6.61 7.24 24.76
CA PRO A 100 -7.08 6.36 23.69
C PRO A 100 -6.37 6.58 22.35
N ARG A 101 -5.81 7.78 22.16
CA ARG A 101 -5.14 8.24 20.94
C ARG A 101 -3.80 8.88 21.28
N VAL A 102 -2.86 8.83 20.35
CA VAL A 102 -1.52 9.39 20.55
C VAL A 102 -1.44 10.90 20.26
N THR A 103 -2.57 11.55 19.95
CA THR A 103 -2.67 12.94 19.52
C THR A 103 -1.91 13.92 20.41
N LYS A 104 -2.12 13.88 21.74
CA LYS A 104 -1.44 14.79 22.68
C LYS A 104 0.08 14.63 22.65
N LEU A 105 0.56 13.39 22.55
CA LEU A 105 2.00 13.13 22.43
C LEU A 105 2.56 13.69 21.12
N ILE A 106 1.83 13.58 20.01
CA ILE A 106 2.23 14.19 18.74
C ILE A 106 2.33 15.70 18.87
N GLU A 107 1.37 16.35 19.53
CA GLU A 107 1.38 17.81 19.73
C GLU A 107 2.56 18.30 20.58
N ILE A 108 2.95 17.53 21.60
CA ILE A 108 4.09 17.84 22.46
C ILE A 108 5.43 17.58 21.74
N ILE A 109 5.57 16.40 21.12
CA ILE A 109 6.84 15.93 20.55
C ILE A 109 7.12 16.60 19.21
N ARG A 110 6.10 16.75 18.37
CA ARG A 110 6.18 17.22 16.98
C ARG A 110 7.25 16.46 16.18
N PRO A 111 7.09 15.15 15.95
CA PRO A 111 8.12 14.33 15.31
C PRO A 111 8.36 14.75 13.85
N HIS A 112 9.56 14.50 13.32
CA HIS A 112 9.86 14.79 11.91
C HIS A 112 9.15 13.81 10.97
N VAL A 113 9.14 12.53 11.35
CA VAL A 113 8.48 11.46 10.61
C VAL A 113 7.57 10.68 11.55
N TYR A 114 6.35 10.41 11.11
CA TYR A 114 5.43 9.51 11.80
C TYR A 114 5.19 8.26 10.96
N ALA A 115 5.64 7.12 11.47
CA ALA A 115 5.47 5.82 10.83
C ALA A 115 4.24 5.12 11.42
N LYS A 116 3.40 4.57 10.54
CA LYS A 116 2.28 3.71 10.94
C LYS A 116 2.31 2.43 10.13
N GLY A 117 2.37 1.30 10.83
CA GLY A 117 2.23 -0.02 10.23
C GLY A 117 0.79 -0.48 10.32
N GLY A 118 0.30 -1.16 9.28
CA GLY A 118 -1.10 -1.60 9.25
C GLY A 118 -1.74 -1.51 7.89
N ASP A 119 -3.03 -1.81 7.82
CA ASP A 119 -3.90 -1.51 6.67
C ASP A 119 -4.38 -0.05 6.72
N TYR A 120 -3.59 0.85 7.34
CA TYR A 120 -3.94 2.25 7.45
C TYR A 120 -3.67 2.95 6.12
N THR A 121 -4.65 3.73 5.66
CA THR A 121 -4.51 4.77 4.65
C THR A 121 -4.49 6.12 5.37
N LEU A 122 -4.15 7.20 4.67
CA LEU A 122 -4.25 8.55 5.25
C LEU A 122 -5.67 8.88 5.72
N GLU A 123 -6.68 8.29 5.06
CA GLU A 123 -8.09 8.49 5.33
C GLU A 123 -8.55 7.68 6.56
N THR A 124 -7.96 6.51 6.81
CA THR A 124 -8.28 5.66 7.98
C THR A 124 -7.42 5.97 9.21
N LEU A 125 -6.40 6.81 9.08
CA LEU A 125 -5.73 7.43 10.23
C LEU A 125 -6.72 8.33 10.97
N ASP A 126 -6.69 8.29 12.31
CA ASP A 126 -7.57 9.13 13.14
C ASP A 126 -7.43 10.61 12.76
N ALA A 127 -8.57 11.31 12.63
CA ALA A 127 -8.58 12.68 12.16
C ALA A 127 -7.78 13.62 13.09
N GLY A 128 -7.85 13.40 14.41
CA GLY A 128 -7.09 14.18 15.38
C GLY A 128 -5.59 13.90 15.30
N GLU A 129 -5.19 12.63 15.15
CA GLU A 129 -3.78 12.27 14.91
C GLU A 129 -3.24 12.93 13.63
N ARG A 130 -4.02 12.88 12.53
CA ARG A 130 -3.66 13.48 11.25
C ARG A 130 -3.52 15.00 11.35
N GLU A 131 -4.46 15.69 11.97
CA GLU A 131 -4.41 17.14 12.17
C GLU A 131 -3.20 17.57 13.01
N ALA A 132 -2.93 16.84 14.10
CA ALA A 132 -1.76 17.10 14.94
C ALA A 132 -0.44 16.93 14.16
N LEU A 133 -0.33 15.90 13.31
CA LEU A 133 0.84 15.66 12.45
C LEU A 133 1.02 16.74 11.39
N ILE A 134 -0.07 17.20 10.75
CA ILE A 134 -0.04 18.30 9.80
C ILE A 134 0.43 19.59 10.49
N LYS A 135 -0.14 19.91 11.66
CA LYS A 135 0.26 21.07 12.46
C LYS A 135 1.70 20.96 12.98
N ALA A 136 2.19 19.73 13.17
CA ALA A 136 3.58 19.45 13.52
C ALA A 136 4.56 19.63 12.35
N GLY A 137 4.07 19.61 11.10
CA GLY A 137 4.92 19.57 9.90
C GLY A 137 5.55 18.18 9.67
N SER A 138 4.97 17.13 10.26
CA SER A 138 5.50 15.77 10.20
C SER A 138 5.26 15.12 8.83
N THR A 139 6.24 14.38 8.33
CA THR A 139 6.03 13.46 7.19
C THR A 139 5.32 12.19 7.68
N ILE A 140 4.18 11.84 7.09
CA ILE A 140 3.45 10.62 7.43
C ILE A 140 3.87 9.50 6.48
N CYS A 141 4.36 8.39 7.03
CA CYS A 141 4.80 7.21 6.28
C CYS A 141 3.94 5.99 6.67
N LEU A 142 3.20 5.47 5.69
CA LEU A 142 2.38 4.27 5.87
C LEU A 142 3.18 3.07 5.38
N LEU A 143 3.55 2.19 6.30
CA LEU A 143 4.37 1.02 6.02
C LEU A 143 3.47 -0.20 5.82
N PRO A 144 3.65 -0.96 4.72
CA PRO A 144 2.82 -2.12 4.44
C PRO A 144 2.90 -3.14 5.58
N LEU A 145 1.75 -3.72 5.93
CA LEU A 145 1.69 -4.84 6.87
C LEU A 145 2.45 -6.05 6.29
N VAL A 146 2.99 -6.87 7.18
CA VAL A 146 3.43 -8.23 6.87
C VAL A 146 2.25 -9.17 7.15
N PRO A 147 1.43 -9.56 6.15
CA PRO A 147 0.41 -10.61 6.25
C PRO A 147 0.80 -11.82 7.11
N GLY A 148 -0.18 -12.34 7.86
CA GLY A 148 -0.08 -13.63 8.55
C GLY A 148 0.37 -13.60 10.01
N ARG A 149 0.74 -12.43 10.57
CA ARG A 149 1.20 -12.33 11.96
C ARG A 149 0.56 -11.14 12.67
N SER A 150 -0.51 -11.41 13.41
CA SER A 150 -1.09 -10.50 14.41
C SER A 150 -1.04 -11.20 15.76
N THR A 151 -0.76 -10.46 16.84
CA THR A 151 -0.80 -10.98 18.21
C THR A 151 -2.13 -11.68 18.53
N THR A 152 -3.24 -11.20 17.95
CA THR A 152 -4.57 -11.82 18.08
C THR A 152 -4.62 -13.22 17.48
N ASN A 153 -3.93 -13.45 16.36
CA ASN A 153 -3.90 -14.75 15.68
C ASN A 153 -3.01 -15.76 16.42
N THR A 154 -1.89 -15.30 17.00
CA THR A 154 -1.03 -16.15 17.84
C THR A 154 -1.78 -16.66 19.07
N ILE A 155 -2.57 -15.81 19.73
CA ILE A 155 -3.37 -16.20 20.91
C ILE A 155 -4.56 -17.07 20.51
N GLY A 156 -5.18 -16.80 19.35
CA GLY A 156 -6.20 -17.67 18.76
C GLY A 156 -5.69 -19.10 18.57
N ARG A 157 -4.47 -19.26 18.03
CA ARG A 157 -3.81 -20.57 17.87
C ARG A 157 -3.51 -21.26 19.19
N MET A 158 -3.08 -20.51 20.21
CA MET A 158 -2.80 -21.07 21.54
C MET A 158 -4.07 -21.54 22.28
N ARG A 159 -5.22 -20.90 22.03
CA ARG A 159 -6.51 -21.30 22.64
C ARG A 159 -7.22 -22.43 21.92
N ALA A 160 -6.92 -22.68 20.64
CA ALA A 160 -7.69 -23.57 19.79
C ALA A 160 -7.05 -24.96 19.55
N GLY A 161 -5.84 -25.22 20.07
CA GLY A 161 -5.08 -26.41 19.68
C GLY A 161 -4.60 -26.33 18.23
N GLU A 162 -3.59 -27.13 17.86
CA GLU A 162 -2.82 -26.98 16.60
C GLU A 162 -3.60 -27.15 15.28
N ASP A 163 -4.93 -27.38 15.29
CA ASP A 163 -5.73 -27.70 14.10
C ASP A 163 -6.94 -26.77 13.82
N ALA A 164 -7.01 -25.57 14.40
CA ALA A 164 -8.10 -24.63 14.10
C ALA A 164 -7.73 -23.59 13.01
N PRO A 165 -8.67 -23.22 12.12
CA PRO A 165 -8.42 -22.22 11.07
C PRO A 165 -8.08 -20.85 11.67
N VAL A 166 -7.12 -20.17 11.03
CA VAL A 166 -6.65 -18.82 11.41
C VAL A 166 -7.83 -17.83 11.35
N PRO A 167 -8.26 -17.24 12.48
CA PRO A 167 -9.26 -16.18 12.43
C PRO A 167 -8.68 -14.94 11.74
N ALA A 168 -9.54 -14.23 11.00
CA ALA A 168 -9.17 -12.97 10.36
C ALA A 168 -8.69 -11.95 11.42
N PRO A 169 -7.69 -11.10 11.10
CA PRO A 169 -7.28 -10.04 12.00
C PRO A 169 -8.48 -9.15 12.35
N PRO A 170 -8.60 -8.67 13.60
CA PRO A 170 -9.67 -7.74 13.95
C PRO A 170 -9.53 -6.48 13.11
N LYS A 171 -10.65 -6.00 12.55
CA LYS A 171 -10.73 -4.69 11.91
C LYS A 171 -10.37 -3.63 12.96
N ASN A 172 -9.29 -2.89 12.76
CA ASN A 172 -9.06 -1.65 13.51
C ASN A 172 -10.01 -0.57 12.97
N THR A 173 -11.30 -0.74 13.23
CA THR A 173 -12.25 0.37 13.17
C THR A 173 -12.08 1.19 14.45
N PRO A 174 -12.03 2.54 14.37
CA PRO A 174 -12.21 3.39 15.54
C PRO A 174 -13.45 2.92 16.34
N PRO A 175 -13.44 2.97 17.67
CA PRO A 175 -14.67 2.80 18.41
C PRO A 175 -15.64 3.90 17.97
N VAL A 176 -16.66 3.52 17.21
CA VAL A 176 -17.88 4.32 17.08
C VAL A 176 -18.53 4.22 18.44
N ALA A 177 -18.62 5.35 19.15
CA ALA A 177 -19.39 5.43 20.38
C ALA A 177 -20.79 4.88 20.10
N ALA A 178 -21.14 3.79 20.77
CA ALA A 178 -22.49 3.27 20.77
C ALA A 178 -23.38 4.36 21.41
N ALA A 179 -24.11 5.10 20.58
CA ALA A 179 -25.26 5.86 21.03
C ALA A 179 -26.33 4.84 21.38
N ALA A 180 -26.70 4.79 22.66
CA ALA A 180 -27.88 4.09 23.11
C ALA A 180 -29.11 4.75 22.46
N ASP A 181 -29.95 3.92 21.86
CA ASP A 181 -31.32 4.24 21.50
C ASP A 181 -32.09 4.65 22.77
N ASP A 182 -32.60 5.88 22.77
CA ASP A 182 -33.90 6.16 23.38
C ASP A 182 -34.62 7.22 22.54
N ALA A 183 -35.89 6.95 22.24
CA ALA A 183 -36.73 7.70 21.30
C ALA A 183 -37.39 8.94 21.97
N PRO A 184 -38.12 9.80 21.23
CA PRO A 184 -37.97 11.26 21.33
C PRO A 184 -38.95 11.97 22.29
N VAL A 185 -38.55 13.15 22.76
CA VAL A 185 -39.47 14.18 23.27
C VAL A 185 -39.03 15.56 22.71
N PRO A 186 -39.91 16.32 22.04
CA PRO A 186 -39.55 17.61 21.46
C PRO A 186 -39.78 18.72 22.50
N VAL A 187 -38.75 19.49 22.85
CA VAL A 187 -38.94 20.77 23.52
C VAL A 187 -37.99 21.81 22.91
N SER A 188 -38.61 22.84 22.34
CA SER A 188 -38.01 23.99 21.69
C SER A 188 -37.50 25.03 22.72
N VAL A 189 -37.05 26.18 22.20
CA VAL A 189 -36.71 27.48 22.85
C VAL A 189 -35.23 27.66 23.32
N PRO A 190 -34.67 28.90 23.32
CA PRO A 190 -33.99 29.54 22.20
C PRO A 190 -32.53 29.98 22.52
N LEU A 191 -31.77 30.37 21.50
CA LEU A 191 -30.49 31.09 21.66
C LEU A 191 -30.68 32.44 22.38
N PRO A 192 -29.71 32.87 23.21
CA PRO A 192 -29.45 34.27 23.43
C PRO A 192 -28.21 34.76 22.68
N ALA A 193 -28.44 35.94 22.12
CA ALA A 193 -27.60 36.95 21.48
C ALA A 193 -26.10 37.03 21.80
N ALA A 194 -25.41 37.48 20.76
CA ALA A 194 -24.05 37.96 20.70
C ALA A 194 -23.70 39.04 21.75
N ALA A 195 -22.47 38.97 22.24
CA ALA A 195 -21.76 40.11 22.81
C ALA A 195 -20.38 40.21 22.16
N SER A 196 -20.18 41.34 21.48
CA SER A 196 -19.00 41.81 20.79
C SER A 196 -18.07 42.57 21.75
N VAL A 197 -16.78 42.24 21.76
CA VAL A 197 -15.68 43.16 22.17
C VAL A 197 -14.34 42.67 21.55
N PRO A 198 -13.27 43.49 21.49
CA PRO A 198 -12.65 43.90 20.24
C PRO A 198 -11.24 43.30 20.04
N ALA A 199 -10.71 43.51 18.84
CA ALA A 199 -9.34 43.17 18.47
C ALA A 199 -8.27 43.92 19.30
N PRO A 200 -7.10 43.29 19.50
CA PRO A 200 -5.85 44.02 19.46
C PRO A 200 -4.86 43.47 18.41
N GLU A 201 -4.35 44.42 17.64
CA GLU A 201 -2.97 44.62 17.17
C GLU A 201 -2.15 43.46 16.57
N LEU A 202 -1.78 43.69 15.31
CA LEU A 202 -0.88 42.94 14.44
C LEU A 202 0.59 43.30 14.72
N GLU A 203 1.43 42.29 14.96
CA GLU A 203 2.84 42.21 14.55
C GLU A 203 3.29 40.73 14.47
N PRO A 204 4.40 40.40 13.80
CA PRO A 204 4.50 40.07 12.38
C PRO A 204 4.38 38.56 12.10
N THR A 205 4.01 38.27 10.86
CA THR A 205 3.80 36.95 10.24
C THR A 205 4.95 35.96 10.47
N ALA A 206 4.65 34.84 11.13
CA ALA A 206 5.40 33.60 11.01
C ALA A 206 5.35 33.11 9.55
N PRO A 207 6.39 32.42 9.04
CA PRO A 207 6.36 31.88 7.68
C PRO A 207 5.23 30.85 7.57
N GLU A 208 4.50 30.88 6.45
CA GLU A 208 3.48 29.89 6.10
C GLU A 208 4.03 28.47 6.30
N PRO A 209 3.22 27.51 6.80
CA PRO A 209 3.66 26.13 6.87
C PRO A 209 3.90 25.63 5.45
N ALA A 210 5.15 25.21 5.20
CA ALA A 210 5.54 24.50 4.00
C ALA A 210 4.60 23.30 3.77
N ALA A 211 4.24 23.08 2.51
CA ALA A 211 3.35 22.00 2.07
C ALA A 211 3.65 20.68 2.80
N ALA A 212 2.63 20.10 3.43
CA ALA A 212 2.72 18.76 4.01
C ALA A 212 2.96 17.76 2.87
N ALA A 213 4.15 17.16 2.83
CA ALA A 213 4.49 16.14 1.86
C ALA A 213 4.09 14.76 2.41
N VAL A 214 3.23 14.07 1.68
CA VAL A 214 2.97 12.64 1.92
C VAL A 214 4.04 11.86 1.16
N ALA A 215 4.81 11.05 1.87
CA ALA A 215 5.77 10.13 1.31
C ALA A 215 5.18 8.72 1.31
N VAL A 216 4.84 8.20 0.13
CA VAL A 216 4.49 6.78 -0.04
C VAL A 216 5.75 6.06 -0.49
N LEU A 217 6.25 5.13 0.34
CA LEU A 217 7.32 4.22 -0.05
C LEU A 217 6.75 3.20 -1.03
N GLN A 218 7.05 3.37 -2.32
CA GLN A 218 6.65 2.40 -3.35
C GLN A 218 7.70 1.28 -3.51
N GLU A 219 8.96 1.50 -3.09
CA GLU A 219 10.07 0.53 -3.15
C GLU A 219 11.16 0.82 -2.08
N PRO A 220 12.07 -0.12 -1.75
CA PRO A 220 13.14 0.12 -0.77
C PRO A 220 14.06 1.26 -1.21
N GLY A 221 14.02 2.38 -0.48
CA GLY A 221 15.00 3.47 -0.61
C GLY A 221 14.60 4.64 -1.52
N LYS A 222 13.40 4.68 -2.11
CA LYS A 222 12.95 5.81 -2.96
C LYS A 222 11.70 6.48 -2.37
N VAL A 223 11.87 7.74 -1.93
CA VAL A 223 10.78 8.58 -1.42
C VAL A 223 10.18 9.37 -2.58
N VAL A 224 8.89 9.17 -2.87
CA VAL A 224 8.13 10.00 -3.82
C VAL A 224 7.26 10.95 -3.01
N THR A 225 7.50 12.26 -3.15
CA THR A 225 6.65 13.31 -2.58
C THR A 225 5.51 13.64 -3.54
N GLN A 226 4.27 13.40 -3.14
CA GLN A 226 3.10 13.93 -3.86
C GLN A 226 2.69 15.28 -3.26
N SER A 227 2.56 16.30 -4.11
CA SER A 227 2.00 17.60 -3.76
C SER A 227 0.48 17.56 -3.95
N ILE A 228 -0.28 17.97 -2.94
CA ILE A 228 -1.73 18.16 -3.05
C ILE A 228 -1.99 19.58 -3.58
N PRO A 229 -2.68 19.77 -4.72
CA PRO A 229 -3.08 21.11 -5.15
C PRO A 229 -4.25 21.60 -4.27
N LEU A 230 -4.10 22.77 -3.65
CA LEU A 230 -5.22 23.49 -3.05
C LEU A 230 -5.98 24.30 -4.12
N PRO A 231 -7.30 24.50 -3.98
CA PRO A 231 -8.10 25.19 -4.97
C PRO A 231 -7.72 26.68 -5.07
N LEU A 232 -7.44 27.13 -6.29
CA LEU A 232 -7.17 28.53 -6.62
C LEU A 232 -8.43 29.36 -6.42
N SER A 233 -8.41 30.26 -5.43
CA SER A 233 -9.29 31.43 -5.42
C SER A 233 -8.46 32.71 -5.28
N GLU A 234 -8.77 33.62 -6.19
CA GLU A 234 -8.44 35.05 -6.23
C GLU A 234 -7.07 35.53 -6.73
N ILE A 235 -7.14 36.00 -7.98
CA ILE A 235 -6.27 36.97 -8.63
C ILE A 235 -6.23 38.26 -7.81
N ARG A 236 -5.04 38.73 -7.43
CA ARG A 236 -4.77 40.17 -7.32
C ARG A 236 -3.36 40.53 -7.78
N LYS A 237 -3.35 41.49 -8.72
CA LYS A 237 -2.20 42.20 -9.27
C LYS A 237 -1.45 42.94 -8.17
N THR A 238 -0.12 43.00 -8.25
CA THR A 238 0.61 44.29 -8.40
C THR A 238 2.12 44.12 -8.58
N ASN A 239 2.64 44.98 -9.46
CA ASN A 239 3.95 45.64 -9.49
C ASN A 239 5.24 44.86 -9.72
N THR A 240 5.60 44.84 -11.00
CA THR A 240 6.89 45.22 -11.57
C THR A 240 7.78 46.09 -10.66
N GLN A 241 9.01 45.63 -10.41
CA GLN A 241 10.17 46.52 -10.44
C GLN A 241 11.44 45.75 -10.82
N SER A 242 12.11 46.31 -11.83
CA SER A 242 13.28 45.80 -12.53
C SER A 242 14.56 46.16 -11.77
N ILE A 243 15.55 45.26 -11.75
CA ILE A 243 16.94 45.56 -11.39
C ILE A 243 17.84 45.04 -12.53
N PRO A 244 18.80 45.83 -13.06
CA PRO A 244 19.56 45.52 -14.28
C PRO A 244 20.77 44.59 -14.04
N PRO A 245 21.36 44.00 -15.11
CA PRO A 245 22.43 43.02 -14.98
C PRO A 245 23.80 43.68 -14.81
N VAL A 246 24.69 43.00 -14.08
CA VAL A 246 26.13 43.33 -14.02
C VAL A 246 26.92 42.15 -14.59
N GLU A 247 27.71 42.42 -15.63
CA GLU A 247 28.75 41.57 -16.21
C GLU A 247 30.06 42.40 -16.30
N PRO A 248 31.24 41.80 -16.56
CA PRO A 248 31.88 40.69 -15.87
C PRO A 248 33.33 41.06 -15.48
N ARG A 249 34.02 40.22 -14.68
CA ARG A 249 35.51 40.24 -14.59
C ARG A 249 36.09 38.83 -14.58
N LYS A 250 36.98 38.58 -15.55
CA LYS A 250 38.07 37.59 -15.59
C LYS A 250 39.37 38.39 -15.87
N PRO A 251 40.62 37.89 -15.69
CA PRO A 251 41.02 36.48 -15.73
C PRO A 251 42.12 36.05 -14.70
N ALA A 252 42.32 34.73 -14.57
CA ALA A 252 43.66 34.13 -14.50
C ALA A 252 43.59 32.65 -14.89
N THR A 253 44.57 32.24 -15.69
CA THR A 253 44.67 30.97 -16.44
C THR A 253 45.68 30.06 -15.77
N VAL A 254 45.38 28.76 -15.57
CA VAL A 254 46.35 27.67 -15.76
C VAL A 254 45.63 26.44 -16.34
N THR A 255 46.27 25.92 -17.38
CA THR A 255 45.91 24.90 -18.36
C THR A 255 46.00 23.48 -17.82
N GLN A 256 45.13 22.56 -18.26
CA GLN A 256 45.51 21.31 -18.96
C GLN A 256 44.30 20.42 -19.30
N GLY A 257 44.26 19.93 -20.56
CA GLY A 257 43.61 18.67 -20.96
C GLY A 257 42.19 18.74 -21.53
N ILE A 258 42.04 18.64 -22.86
CA ILE A 258 40.76 18.46 -23.59
C ILE A 258 40.59 16.95 -23.89
N PRO A 259 39.35 16.41 -23.96
CA PRO A 259 38.78 16.16 -25.28
C PRO A 259 37.32 16.64 -25.45
N ARG A 260 37.01 16.99 -26.69
CA ARG A 260 35.81 17.66 -27.22
C ARG A 260 34.51 16.86 -27.01
N VAL A 261 33.45 17.57 -26.60
CA VAL A 261 32.05 17.19 -26.87
C VAL A 261 31.42 18.32 -27.68
N ILE A 262 30.87 17.97 -28.84
CA ILE A 262 30.17 18.87 -29.76
C ILE A 262 28.74 19.01 -29.26
N THR A 263 28.34 20.22 -28.87
CA THR A 263 26.94 20.53 -28.54
C THR A 263 26.39 21.46 -29.63
N THR A 264 25.48 20.95 -30.46
CA THR A 264 24.74 21.75 -31.43
C THR A 264 23.48 22.28 -30.75
N THR A 265 23.43 23.59 -30.53
CA THR A 265 22.20 24.32 -30.17
C THR A 265 21.44 24.66 -31.44
N ILE A 266 20.25 24.09 -31.63
CA ILE A 266 19.31 24.50 -32.68
C ILE A 266 18.41 25.58 -32.08
N ALA A 267 18.56 26.81 -32.58
CA ALA A 267 17.65 27.93 -32.30
C ALA A 267 16.31 27.71 -33.04
N PRO A 268 15.18 28.20 -32.50
CA PRO A 268 13.88 28.08 -33.18
C PRO A 268 13.87 28.96 -34.43
N ARG A 269 13.61 28.36 -35.59
CA ARG A 269 13.24 29.09 -36.80
C ARG A 269 11.73 29.33 -36.76
N GLU A 270 11.35 30.60 -36.72
CA GLU A 270 10.01 31.02 -37.14
C GLU A 270 9.92 30.87 -38.66
N GLU A 271 9.17 29.87 -39.13
CA GLU A 271 8.69 29.82 -40.51
C GLU A 271 7.18 30.03 -40.50
N THR A 272 6.78 31.24 -40.87
CA THR A 272 5.43 31.59 -41.31
C THR A 272 5.04 30.70 -42.50
N LEU A 273 4.08 29.79 -42.28
CA LEU A 273 3.45 29.00 -43.33
C LEU A 273 2.01 29.46 -43.54
N SER A 274 1.78 29.96 -44.75
CA SER A 274 0.51 30.42 -45.28
C SER A 274 -0.55 29.32 -45.27
N ILE A 275 -1.71 29.62 -44.69
CA ILE A 275 -2.90 28.77 -44.78
C ILE A 275 -3.43 28.85 -46.22
N GLN A 276 -3.22 27.80 -47.01
CA GLN A 276 -4.04 27.53 -48.19
C GLN A 276 -4.96 26.35 -47.90
N SER A 277 -6.26 26.62 -47.98
CA SER A 277 -7.33 25.64 -47.80
C SER A 277 -7.24 24.53 -48.85
N ARG A 278 -7.10 23.28 -48.40
CA ARG A 278 -7.52 22.10 -49.17
C ARG A 278 -8.36 21.18 -48.31
N ALA A 279 -9.46 20.75 -48.90
CA ALA A 279 -10.53 19.97 -48.30
C ALA A 279 -10.09 18.56 -47.89
N THR A 280 -10.66 18.12 -46.76
CA THR A 280 -11.09 16.75 -46.43
C THR A 280 -10.23 15.60 -46.94
N GLY A 281 -9.29 15.16 -46.10
CA GLY A 281 -8.79 13.79 -46.09
C GLY A 281 -8.77 13.31 -44.64
N ALA A 282 -9.70 12.44 -44.26
CA ALA A 282 -9.63 11.77 -42.98
C ALA A 282 -8.31 11.00 -42.92
N VAL A 283 -7.44 11.36 -41.97
CA VAL A 283 -6.33 10.50 -41.58
C VAL A 283 -6.97 9.18 -41.15
N PRO A 284 -6.61 8.03 -41.74
CA PRO A 284 -7.15 6.76 -41.28
C PRO A 284 -6.72 6.60 -39.81
N LEU A 285 -7.69 6.68 -38.90
CA LEU A 285 -7.50 6.27 -37.53
C LEU A 285 -7.01 4.83 -37.58
N SER A 286 -5.83 4.56 -37.03
CA SER A 286 -5.36 3.20 -36.77
C SER A 286 -6.52 2.41 -36.14
N PRO A 287 -6.76 1.15 -36.55
CA PRO A 287 -7.89 0.38 -36.03
C PRO A 287 -7.82 0.40 -34.50
N ARG A 288 -8.85 0.97 -33.86
CA ARG A 288 -8.95 0.96 -32.39
C ARG A 288 -8.96 -0.50 -31.96
N VAL A 289 -7.87 -0.93 -31.33
CA VAL A 289 -7.82 -2.25 -30.69
C VAL A 289 -8.84 -2.22 -29.55
N LEU A 290 -9.90 -3.03 -29.69
CA LEU A 290 -10.92 -3.14 -28.65
C LEU A 290 -10.30 -3.71 -27.36
N PRO A 291 -10.75 -3.28 -26.17
CA PRO A 291 -10.27 -3.83 -24.91
C PRO A 291 -10.42 -5.34 -24.84
N LEU A 292 -9.44 -6.02 -24.26
CA LEU A 292 -9.52 -7.45 -23.97
C LEU A 292 -10.55 -7.68 -22.85
N ARG A 293 -11.54 -8.56 -23.10
CA ARG A 293 -12.58 -8.84 -22.10
C ARG A 293 -12.16 -9.99 -21.19
N ILE A 294 -11.88 -9.71 -19.92
CA ILE A 294 -11.30 -10.70 -19.00
C ILE A 294 -12.25 -11.11 -17.87
N GLY A 295 -12.21 -12.38 -17.49
CA GLY A 295 -12.89 -12.92 -16.31
C GLY A 295 -11.86 -13.31 -15.25
N VAL A 296 -11.97 -12.75 -14.04
CA VAL A 296 -10.97 -12.96 -12.98
C VAL A 296 -11.50 -13.96 -11.96
N LEU A 297 -10.75 -15.03 -11.71
CA LEU A 297 -11.04 -16.04 -10.70
C LEU A 297 -10.02 -15.96 -9.56
N GLY A 298 -10.47 -16.02 -8.30
CA GLY A 298 -9.56 -16.07 -7.16
C GLY A 298 -10.25 -16.43 -5.84
N SER A 299 -9.47 -16.94 -4.87
CA SER A 299 -10.00 -17.45 -3.59
C SER A 299 -9.65 -16.56 -2.38
N GLY A 300 -8.87 -15.50 -2.58
CA GLY A 300 -8.15 -14.82 -1.49
C GLY A 300 -8.27 -13.29 -1.47
N GLN A 301 -7.12 -12.64 -1.20
CA GLN A 301 -7.05 -11.20 -0.95
C GLN A 301 -7.27 -10.33 -2.20
N GLY A 302 -7.08 -10.89 -3.39
CA GLY A 302 -7.28 -10.17 -4.66
C GLY A 302 -6.24 -9.07 -4.93
N THR A 303 -4.99 -9.22 -4.49
CA THR A 303 -3.92 -8.22 -4.75
C THR A 303 -3.56 -8.15 -6.24
N ASN A 304 -3.47 -9.29 -6.92
CA ASN A 304 -3.30 -9.35 -8.39
C ASN A 304 -4.51 -8.76 -9.14
N PHE A 305 -5.73 -8.95 -8.64
CA PHE A 305 -6.92 -8.29 -9.19
C PHE A 305 -6.81 -6.75 -9.10
N GLU A 306 -6.36 -6.20 -7.97
CA GLU A 306 -6.14 -4.75 -7.85
C GLU A 306 -5.05 -4.25 -8.80
N ALA A 307 -3.98 -5.02 -8.98
CA ALA A 307 -2.93 -4.67 -9.93
C ALA A 307 -3.45 -4.60 -11.37
N ILE A 308 -4.30 -5.56 -11.76
CA ILE A 308 -5.00 -5.55 -13.05
C ILE A 308 -5.91 -4.32 -13.17
N GLN A 309 -6.76 -4.05 -12.17
CA GLN A 309 -7.66 -2.91 -12.19
C GLN A 309 -6.89 -1.58 -12.31
N ARG A 310 -5.84 -1.40 -11.50
CA ARG A 310 -4.97 -0.21 -11.59
C ARG A 310 -4.31 -0.07 -12.95
N ALA A 311 -3.85 -1.18 -13.55
CA ALA A 311 -3.26 -1.13 -14.89
C ALA A 311 -4.28 -0.71 -15.97
N ILE A 312 -5.55 -1.11 -15.83
CA ILE A 312 -6.65 -0.65 -16.70
C ILE A 312 -6.91 0.84 -16.47
N ASP A 313 -7.07 1.26 -15.21
CA ASP A 313 -7.38 2.65 -14.85
C ASP A 313 -6.27 3.61 -15.32
N ASP A 314 -5.01 3.19 -15.24
CA ASP A 314 -3.84 3.95 -15.70
C ASP A 314 -3.62 3.89 -17.23
N GLY A 315 -4.41 3.09 -17.96
CA GLY A 315 -4.27 2.91 -19.41
C GLY A 315 -3.06 2.06 -19.84
N ARG A 316 -2.39 1.39 -18.90
CA ARG A 316 -1.27 0.45 -19.17
C ARG A 316 -1.73 -0.92 -19.67
N LEU A 317 -2.99 -1.26 -19.41
CA LEU A 317 -3.64 -2.49 -19.86
C LEU A 317 -4.94 -2.13 -20.59
N ASN A 318 -5.00 -2.36 -21.90
CA ASN A 318 -6.23 -2.20 -22.68
C ASN A 318 -7.17 -3.41 -22.50
N ALA A 319 -7.82 -3.50 -21.34
CA ALA A 319 -8.75 -4.57 -20.98
C ALA A 319 -9.96 -4.05 -20.21
N GLU A 320 -11.01 -4.86 -20.13
CA GLU A 320 -12.13 -4.67 -19.23
C GLU A 320 -12.37 -5.94 -18.40
N ILE A 321 -12.65 -5.78 -17.12
CA ILE A 321 -13.01 -6.90 -16.23
C ILE A 321 -14.51 -7.13 -16.34
N ALA A 322 -14.92 -8.19 -17.03
CA ALA A 322 -16.32 -8.48 -17.28
C ALA A 322 -17.02 -9.14 -16.09
N VAL A 323 -16.31 -10.01 -15.36
CA VAL A 323 -16.82 -10.68 -14.16
C VAL A 323 -15.68 -11.10 -13.24
N VAL A 324 -15.92 -11.00 -11.93
CA VAL A 324 -15.03 -11.53 -10.89
C VAL A 324 -15.72 -12.69 -10.18
N ILE A 325 -15.09 -13.86 -10.20
CA ILE A 325 -15.66 -15.10 -9.64
C ILE A 325 -14.79 -15.58 -8.48
N SER A 326 -15.42 -15.97 -7.37
CA SER A 326 -14.72 -16.55 -6.23
C SER A 326 -15.45 -17.76 -5.69
N ASP A 327 -14.68 -18.72 -5.20
CA ASP A 327 -15.17 -19.88 -4.46
C ASP A 327 -15.25 -19.63 -2.94
N VAL A 328 -15.08 -18.37 -2.52
CA VAL A 328 -15.16 -17.94 -1.12
C VAL A 328 -16.05 -16.70 -1.06
N GLU A 329 -17.27 -16.86 -0.53
CA GLU A 329 -18.31 -15.82 -0.50
C GLU A 329 -17.82 -14.54 0.21
N GLY A 330 -17.12 -14.71 1.33
CA GLY A 330 -16.53 -13.62 2.12
C GLY A 330 -15.16 -13.14 1.65
N SER A 331 -14.70 -13.51 0.45
CA SER A 331 -13.36 -13.13 -0.01
C SER A 331 -13.22 -11.62 -0.16
N ARG A 332 -12.01 -11.11 0.13
CA ARG A 332 -11.70 -9.70 -0.12
C ARG A 332 -11.72 -9.39 -1.62
N LEU A 333 -11.45 -10.37 -2.48
CA LEU A 333 -11.63 -10.24 -3.94
C LEU A 333 -13.06 -9.81 -4.31
N LEU A 334 -14.09 -10.53 -3.83
CA LEU A 334 -15.49 -10.16 -4.13
C LEU A 334 -15.88 -8.82 -3.50
N ALA A 335 -15.36 -8.50 -2.32
CA ALA A 335 -15.58 -7.21 -1.68
C ALA A 335 -14.99 -6.06 -2.53
N LYS A 336 -13.76 -6.21 -3.03
CA LYS A 336 -13.12 -5.23 -3.93
C LYS A 336 -13.86 -5.10 -5.26
N ALA A 337 -14.27 -6.21 -5.87
CA ALA A 337 -15.09 -6.18 -7.08
C ALA A 337 -16.40 -5.40 -6.88
N ARG A 338 -17.05 -5.58 -5.71
CA ARG A 338 -18.24 -4.81 -5.32
C ARG A 338 -17.93 -3.32 -5.16
N GLU A 339 -16.85 -2.98 -4.46
CA GLU A 339 -16.39 -1.60 -4.24
C GLU A 339 -16.13 -0.88 -5.58
N SER A 340 -15.61 -1.59 -6.58
CA SER A 340 -15.36 -1.09 -7.94
C SER A 340 -16.58 -1.15 -8.87
N GLY A 341 -17.75 -1.58 -8.39
CA GLY A 341 -18.98 -1.67 -9.21
C GLY A 341 -18.97 -2.78 -10.28
N LEU A 342 -18.07 -3.77 -10.17
CA LEU A 342 -17.96 -4.87 -11.12
C LEU A 342 -18.97 -5.98 -10.88
N SER A 343 -19.32 -6.70 -11.95
CA SER A 343 -20.06 -7.97 -11.85
C SER A 343 -19.25 -8.96 -11.03
N ARG A 344 -19.90 -9.64 -10.10
CA ARG A 344 -19.25 -10.57 -9.19
C ARG A 344 -20.15 -11.77 -8.90
N VAL A 345 -19.54 -12.94 -8.83
CA VAL A 345 -20.25 -14.21 -8.60
C VAL A 345 -19.52 -15.01 -7.54
N PHE A 346 -20.26 -15.48 -6.54
CA PHE A 346 -19.82 -16.53 -5.65
C PHE A 346 -20.29 -17.87 -6.22
N VAL A 347 -19.40 -18.86 -6.29
CA VAL A 347 -19.73 -20.23 -6.67
C VAL A 347 -19.36 -21.14 -5.51
N ASP A 348 -20.29 -22.00 -5.08
CA ASP A 348 -20.03 -22.92 -3.98
C ASP A 348 -18.96 -23.96 -4.39
N PRO A 349 -17.81 -24.05 -3.70
CA PRO A 349 -16.77 -25.03 -4.01
C PRO A 349 -17.15 -26.46 -3.64
N GLY A 350 -18.24 -26.67 -2.92
CA GLY A 350 -18.58 -27.96 -2.34
C GLY A 350 -17.56 -28.42 -1.28
N PRO A 351 -17.62 -29.69 -0.87
CA PRO A 351 -16.82 -30.19 0.26
C PRO A 351 -15.36 -30.48 -0.08
N ASN A 352 -14.98 -30.53 -1.36
CA ASN A 352 -13.62 -30.92 -1.76
C ASN A 352 -12.67 -29.71 -1.77
N ALA A 353 -11.66 -29.75 -0.91
CA ALA A 353 -10.72 -28.65 -0.75
C ALA A 353 -9.75 -28.42 -1.94
N ARG A 354 -9.73 -29.29 -2.95
CA ARG A 354 -8.77 -29.21 -4.07
C ARG A 354 -9.43 -29.10 -5.44
N VAL A 355 -10.57 -29.76 -5.64
CA VAL A 355 -11.21 -29.89 -6.95
C VAL A 355 -12.64 -29.43 -6.84
N LEU A 356 -13.07 -28.56 -7.76
CA LEU A 356 -14.47 -28.15 -7.83
C LEU A 356 -15.37 -29.31 -8.28
N PRO A 357 -16.58 -29.45 -7.72
CA PRO A 357 -17.60 -30.34 -8.25
C PRO A 357 -17.98 -29.93 -9.68
N ILE A 358 -18.51 -30.86 -10.47
CA ILE A 358 -18.78 -30.63 -11.89
C ILE A 358 -19.79 -29.49 -12.09
N GLU A 359 -20.78 -29.42 -11.21
CA GLU A 359 -21.83 -28.39 -11.19
C GLU A 359 -21.24 -26.99 -10.98
N ALA A 360 -20.26 -26.86 -10.08
CA ALA A 360 -19.56 -25.60 -9.86
C ALA A 360 -18.71 -25.20 -11.08
N GLN A 361 -18.10 -26.17 -11.78
CA GLN A 361 -17.34 -25.86 -13.00
C GLN A 361 -18.24 -25.46 -14.16
N GLU A 362 -19.40 -26.09 -14.29
CA GLU A 362 -20.45 -25.69 -15.24
C GLU A 362 -20.98 -24.29 -14.93
N GLU A 363 -21.24 -23.98 -13.67
CA GLU A 363 -21.69 -22.65 -13.25
C GLU A 363 -20.66 -21.58 -13.60
N ILE A 364 -19.38 -21.77 -13.25
CA ILE A 364 -18.30 -20.84 -13.62
C ILE A 364 -18.26 -20.67 -15.14
N TYR A 365 -18.34 -21.77 -15.91
CA TYR A 365 -18.28 -21.73 -17.36
C TYR A 365 -19.43 -20.92 -17.97
N GLU A 366 -20.66 -21.15 -17.53
CA GLU A 366 -21.83 -20.41 -18.00
C GLU A 366 -21.77 -18.93 -17.59
N GLN A 367 -21.27 -18.60 -16.40
CA GLN A 367 -21.05 -17.22 -15.99
C GLN A 367 -20.03 -16.51 -16.88
N LEU A 368 -18.89 -17.15 -17.17
CA LEU A 368 -17.88 -16.59 -18.07
C LEU A 368 -18.44 -16.36 -19.47
N LYS A 369 -19.23 -17.31 -19.99
CA LYS A 369 -19.88 -17.21 -21.30
C LYS A 369 -20.95 -16.12 -21.34
N ALA A 370 -21.79 -16.00 -20.31
CA ALA A 370 -22.81 -14.96 -20.20
C ALA A 370 -22.21 -13.55 -20.17
N HIS A 371 -20.99 -13.41 -19.65
CA HIS A 371 -20.22 -12.16 -19.64
C HIS A 371 -19.27 -12.03 -20.84
N GLU A 372 -19.42 -12.89 -21.86
CA GLU A 372 -18.61 -12.97 -23.09
C GLU A 372 -17.10 -12.84 -22.84
N VAL A 373 -16.61 -13.50 -21.78
CA VAL A 373 -15.19 -13.47 -21.42
C VAL A 373 -14.36 -14.04 -22.56
N GLN A 374 -13.28 -13.34 -22.91
CA GLN A 374 -12.31 -13.77 -23.90
C GLN A 374 -11.14 -14.52 -23.27
N VAL A 375 -10.67 -14.05 -22.11
CA VAL A 375 -9.53 -14.63 -21.38
C VAL A 375 -9.87 -14.77 -19.90
N VAL A 376 -9.60 -15.96 -19.34
CA VAL A 376 -9.80 -16.26 -17.92
C VAL A 376 -8.47 -16.08 -17.19
N VAL A 377 -8.48 -15.30 -16.11
CA VAL A 377 -7.29 -14.97 -15.32
C VAL A 377 -7.42 -15.56 -13.92
N LEU A 378 -6.55 -16.50 -13.58
CA LEU A 378 -6.47 -17.09 -12.24
C LEU A 378 -5.52 -16.26 -11.37
N THR A 379 -6.06 -15.67 -10.30
CA THR A 379 -5.34 -14.80 -9.36
C THR A 379 -5.38 -15.40 -7.96
N GLY A 380 -4.56 -16.42 -7.72
CA GLY A 380 -4.61 -17.17 -6.46
C GLY A 380 -5.92 -17.95 -6.30
N PHE A 381 -6.37 -18.58 -7.38
CA PHE A 381 -7.49 -19.53 -7.35
C PHE A 381 -6.99 -20.88 -6.85
N MET A 382 -7.48 -21.32 -5.69
CA MET A 382 -6.90 -22.45 -4.95
C MET A 382 -7.48 -23.82 -5.32
N ARG A 383 -8.16 -23.92 -6.47
CA ARG A 383 -8.80 -25.14 -6.97
C ARG A 383 -8.24 -25.54 -8.33
N VAL A 384 -8.24 -26.86 -8.57
CA VAL A 384 -7.88 -27.43 -9.87
C VAL A 384 -9.06 -27.24 -10.83
N ILE A 385 -8.78 -26.60 -11.96
CA ILE A 385 -9.71 -26.44 -13.09
C ILE A 385 -9.72 -27.71 -13.94
N LYS A 386 -10.90 -28.15 -14.35
CA LYS A 386 -11.13 -29.27 -15.28
C LYS A 386 -12.13 -28.84 -16.37
N ASP A 387 -12.69 -29.80 -17.09
CA ASP A 387 -13.81 -29.54 -17.99
C ASP A 387 -15.08 -29.15 -17.21
N PRO A 388 -15.95 -28.29 -17.78
CA PRO A 388 -15.89 -27.76 -19.15
C PRO A 388 -14.94 -26.56 -19.36
N LEU A 389 -14.30 -26.03 -18.32
CA LEU A 389 -13.48 -24.83 -18.42
C LEU A 389 -12.24 -25.02 -19.29
N LEU A 390 -11.49 -26.12 -19.10
CA LEU A 390 -10.26 -26.37 -19.87
C LEU A 390 -10.50 -26.48 -21.37
N SER A 391 -11.56 -27.18 -21.77
CA SER A 391 -11.95 -27.30 -23.19
C SER A 391 -12.55 -26.01 -23.74
N GLY A 392 -13.47 -25.37 -23.00
CA GLY A 392 -14.15 -24.15 -23.44
C GLY A 392 -13.25 -22.92 -23.57
N TYR A 393 -12.22 -22.83 -22.73
CA TYR A 393 -11.21 -21.76 -22.74
C TYR A 393 -9.82 -22.27 -23.08
N LYS A 394 -9.72 -23.29 -23.94
CA LYS A 394 -8.43 -23.83 -24.40
C LYS A 394 -7.51 -22.71 -24.89
N ASP A 395 -6.29 -22.68 -24.35
CA ASP A 395 -5.26 -21.65 -24.61
C ASP A 395 -5.68 -20.20 -24.28
N ARG A 396 -6.75 -20.04 -23.47
CA ARG A 396 -7.33 -18.76 -23.02
C ARG A 396 -7.49 -18.65 -21.50
N ILE A 397 -6.89 -19.57 -20.75
CA ILE A 397 -6.80 -19.49 -19.28
C ILE A 397 -5.35 -19.23 -18.93
N VAL A 398 -5.10 -18.17 -18.17
CA VAL A 398 -3.78 -17.78 -17.68
C VAL A 398 -3.75 -17.80 -16.15
N ASN A 399 -2.65 -18.24 -15.58
CA ASN A 399 -2.39 -18.25 -14.15
C ASN A 399 -1.06 -17.57 -13.83
N ILE A 400 -1.00 -16.91 -12.68
CA ILE A 400 0.24 -16.42 -12.07
C ILE A 400 0.63 -17.36 -10.92
N HIS A 401 1.86 -17.85 -10.94
CA HIS A 401 2.40 -18.80 -9.97
C HIS A 401 3.66 -18.26 -9.29
N PRO A 402 3.79 -18.30 -7.95
CA PRO A 402 4.88 -17.66 -7.20
C PRO A 402 6.16 -18.51 -7.13
N SER A 403 6.64 -18.99 -8.28
CA SER A 403 7.98 -19.54 -8.46
C SER A 403 8.45 -19.38 -9.90
N LEU A 404 9.72 -19.70 -10.14
CA LEU A 404 10.27 -19.91 -11.47
C LEU A 404 9.99 -21.35 -11.93
N LEU A 405 8.81 -21.59 -12.52
CA LEU A 405 8.48 -22.90 -13.10
C LEU A 405 9.57 -23.33 -14.12
N PRO A 406 9.92 -24.63 -14.17
CA PRO A 406 9.22 -25.76 -13.57
C PRO A 406 9.53 -26.05 -12.09
N LYS A 407 10.38 -25.23 -11.42
CA LYS A 407 10.68 -25.43 -10.00
C LYS A 407 9.48 -25.08 -9.11
N PHE A 408 9.32 -25.83 -8.01
CA PHE A 408 8.36 -25.56 -6.93
C PHE A 408 6.91 -25.41 -7.41
N LYS A 409 6.34 -26.49 -7.98
CA LYS A 409 4.92 -26.53 -8.33
C LYS A 409 4.04 -26.60 -7.08
N GLY A 410 2.78 -26.21 -7.21
CA GLY A 410 1.76 -26.32 -6.16
C GLY A 410 1.85 -25.25 -5.08
N LYS A 411 1.34 -25.56 -3.89
CA LYS A 411 1.13 -24.55 -2.83
C LYS A 411 2.45 -24.09 -2.22
N ALA A 412 2.46 -22.82 -1.80
CA ALA A 412 3.56 -22.21 -1.03
C ALA A 412 4.94 -22.37 -1.68
N ALA A 413 5.04 -22.17 -3.00
CA ALA A 413 6.24 -22.41 -3.77
C ALA A 413 7.47 -21.59 -3.31
N TRP A 414 7.26 -20.38 -2.79
CA TRP A 414 8.31 -19.55 -2.21
C TRP A 414 8.87 -20.09 -0.89
N VAL A 415 8.08 -20.85 -0.13
CA VAL A 415 8.54 -21.56 1.07
C VAL A 415 9.46 -22.69 0.66
N GLN A 416 9.06 -23.48 -0.34
CA GLN A 416 9.89 -24.56 -0.88
C GLN A 416 11.23 -24.04 -1.40
N ALA A 417 11.24 -22.89 -2.11
CA ALA A 417 12.46 -22.26 -2.58
C ALA A 417 13.41 -21.87 -1.44
N LEU A 418 12.88 -21.38 -0.31
CA LEU A 418 13.67 -21.05 0.87
C LEU A 418 14.19 -22.30 1.59
N GLU A 419 13.36 -23.32 1.74
CA GLU A 419 13.72 -24.59 2.39
C GLU A 419 14.83 -25.33 1.63
N GLU A 420 14.82 -25.26 0.30
CA GLU A 420 15.87 -25.80 -0.58
C GLU A 420 17.10 -24.87 -0.69
N GLY A 421 17.09 -23.72 -0.01
CA GLY A 421 18.23 -22.80 0.04
C GLY A 421 18.54 -22.11 -1.29
N GLU A 422 17.53 -21.88 -2.13
CA GLU A 422 17.71 -21.14 -3.38
C GLU A 422 18.13 -19.69 -3.10
N VAL A 423 18.98 -19.14 -3.97
CA VAL A 423 19.43 -17.73 -3.92
C VAL A 423 18.57 -16.81 -4.79
N GLU A 424 17.71 -17.39 -5.62
CA GLU A 424 16.83 -16.70 -6.56
C GLU A 424 15.52 -17.49 -6.69
N THR A 425 14.41 -16.76 -6.76
CA THR A 425 13.08 -17.31 -7.10
C THR A 425 12.35 -16.29 -7.97
N GLY A 426 11.03 -16.29 -8.03
CA GLY A 426 10.29 -15.37 -8.88
C GLY A 426 8.82 -15.71 -8.98
N CYS A 427 8.19 -15.18 -10.02
CA CYS A 427 6.85 -15.57 -10.45
C CYS A 427 6.84 -15.99 -11.92
N THR A 428 5.85 -16.79 -12.28
CA THR A 428 5.61 -17.27 -13.64
C THR A 428 4.17 -17.01 -14.05
N VAL A 429 3.98 -16.32 -15.17
CA VAL A 429 2.71 -16.29 -15.88
C VAL A 429 2.70 -17.42 -16.89
N HIS A 430 1.73 -18.32 -16.82
CA HIS A 430 1.63 -19.47 -17.73
C HIS A 430 0.19 -19.75 -18.16
N LEU A 431 0.04 -20.39 -19.32
CA LEU A 431 -1.24 -20.96 -19.74
C LEU A 431 -1.60 -22.13 -18.82
N VAL A 432 -2.89 -22.30 -18.54
CA VAL A 432 -3.40 -23.43 -17.75
C VAL A 432 -3.74 -24.58 -18.69
N ASN A 433 -3.34 -25.79 -18.30
CA ASN A 433 -3.72 -27.04 -18.95
C ASN A 433 -4.18 -28.05 -17.87
N ALA A 434 -4.34 -29.33 -18.25
CA ALA A 434 -4.74 -30.38 -17.32
C ALA A 434 -3.68 -30.72 -16.25
N GLU A 435 -2.42 -30.34 -16.48
CA GLU A 435 -1.34 -30.53 -15.51
C GLU A 435 -1.22 -29.30 -14.61
N VAL A 436 -1.20 -29.54 -13.29
CA VAL A 436 -1.02 -28.45 -12.31
C VAL A 436 0.34 -27.79 -12.54
N ASP A 437 0.32 -26.48 -12.79
CA ASP A 437 1.49 -25.64 -13.06
C ASP A 437 2.40 -26.21 -14.17
N GLY A 438 1.81 -26.89 -15.16
CA GLY A 438 2.52 -27.58 -16.24
C GLY A 438 2.28 -27.00 -17.63
N GLY A 439 1.51 -25.93 -17.76
CA GLY A 439 1.24 -25.33 -19.06
C GLY A 439 2.36 -24.41 -19.55
N ARG A 440 2.22 -23.95 -20.81
CA ARG A 440 3.24 -23.14 -21.48
C ARG A 440 3.50 -21.84 -20.71
N VAL A 441 4.74 -21.64 -20.29
CA VAL A 441 5.21 -20.38 -19.70
C VAL A 441 5.11 -19.27 -20.74
N LEU A 442 4.49 -18.15 -20.34
CA LEU A 442 4.37 -16.94 -21.15
C LEU A 442 5.43 -15.90 -20.77
N ALA A 443 5.65 -15.72 -19.47
CA ALA A 443 6.65 -14.81 -18.94
C ALA A 443 7.07 -15.21 -17.52
N GLN A 444 8.26 -14.78 -17.11
CA GLN A 444 8.79 -14.95 -15.75
C GLN A 444 9.49 -13.68 -15.31
N ALA A 445 9.40 -13.37 -14.01
CA ALA A 445 10.17 -12.34 -13.36
C ALA A 445 10.93 -12.94 -12.18
N LYS A 446 12.20 -12.57 -12.04
CA LYS A 446 13.12 -13.12 -11.04
C LYS A 446 13.25 -12.17 -9.87
N VAL A 447 13.35 -12.72 -8.67
CA VAL A 447 13.65 -11.97 -7.45
C VAL A 447 14.76 -12.66 -6.66
N PRO A 448 15.69 -11.89 -6.08
CA PRO A 448 16.72 -12.47 -5.22
C PRO A 448 16.10 -13.00 -3.92
N ILE A 449 16.74 -14.01 -3.33
CA ILE A 449 16.54 -14.43 -1.94
C ILE A 449 17.78 -14.00 -1.17
N HIS A 450 17.62 -13.06 -0.24
CA HIS A 450 18.71 -12.56 0.57
C HIS A 450 18.94 -13.45 1.80
N ILE A 451 20.18 -13.45 2.29
CA ILE A 451 20.51 -14.13 3.55
C ILE A 451 19.65 -13.52 4.68
N GLY A 452 18.93 -14.39 5.39
CA GLY A 452 18.02 -14.00 6.47
C GLY A 452 16.63 -13.57 6.02
N ASP A 453 16.32 -13.62 4.71
CA ASP A 453 14.96 -13.50 4.23
C ASP A 453 14.08 -14.60 4.85
N THR A 454 12.84 -14.24 5.14
CA THR A 454 11.81 -15.23 5.47
C THR A 454 10.86 -15.44 4.32
N ALA A 455 10.00 -16.46 4.44
CA ALA A 455 8.94 -16.75 3.48
C ALA A 455 8.12 -15.51 3.08
N ASP A 456 7.76 -14.68 4.06
CA ASP A 456 6.96 -13.49 3.81
C ASP A 456 7.76 -12.44 3.01
N ASP A 457 9.05 -12.26 3.30
CA ASP A 457 9.90 -11.27 2.61
C ASP A 457 10.11 -11.65 1.14
N VAL A 458 10.34 -12.94 0.88
CA VAL A 458 10.42 -13.49 -0.46
C VAL A 458 9.07 -13.37 -1.17
N PHE A 459 7.96 -13.71 -0.48
CA PHE A 459 6.61 -13.61 -1.04
C PHE A 459 6.24 -12.19 -1.47
N TYR A 460 6.55 -11.15 -0.67
CA TYR A 460 6.25 -9.77 -1.09
C TYR A 460 7.08 -9.32 -2.28
N ARG A 461 8.35 -9.75 -2.34
CA ARG A 461 9.21 -9.44 -3.48
C ARG A 461 8.67 -10.09 -4.75
N ILE A 462 8.25 -11.35 -4.67
CA ILE A 462 7.55 -12.04 -5.76
C ILE A 462 6.26 -11.29 -6.13
N GLN A 463 5.44 -10.93 -5.15
CA GLN A 463 4.15 -10.28 -5.37
C GLN A 463 4.28 -8.92 -6.07
N ALA A 464 5.33 -8.14 -5.76
CA ALA A 464 5.61 -6.89 -6.47
C ALA A 464 5.84 -7.15 -7.98
N GLU A 465 6.58 -8.20 -8.32
CA GLU A 465 6.78 -8.60 -9.72
C GLU A 465 5.51 -9.17 -10.36
N GLU A 466 4.69 -9.94 -9.62
CA GLU A 466 3.40 -10.43 -10.13
C GLU A 466 2.49 -9.27 -10.58
N HIS A 467 2.47 -8.18 -9.82
CA HIS A 467 1.65 -6.98 -10.09
C HIS A 467 2.09 -6.22 -11.34
N LEU A 468 3.30 -6.45 -11.83
CA LEU A 468 3.81 -5.88 -13.07
C LEU A 468 3.66 -6.88 -14.23
N LEU A 469 4.12 -8.11 -14.02
CA LEU A 469 4.24 -9.14 -15.05
C LEU A 469 2.88 -9.59 -15.58
N LEU A 470 1.89 -9.81 -14.72
CA LEU A 470 0.58 -10.31 -15.14
C LEU A 470 -0.17 -9.29 -16.02
N PRO A 471 -0.30 -8.00 -15.63
CA PRO A 471 -0.88 -6.98 -16.52
C PRO A 471 -0.13 -6.82 -17.84
N GLU A 472 1.19 -6.90 -17.86
CA GLU A 472 2.00 -6.83 -19.08
C GLU A 472 1.64 -7.97 -20.06
N VAL A 473 1.60 -9.21 -19.56
CA VAL A 473 1.22 -10.37 -20.39
C VAL A 473 -0.20 -10.23 -20.94
N LEU A 474 -1.14 -9.72 -20.15
CA LEU A 474 -2.51 -9.46 -20.60
C LEU A 474 -2.57 -8.36 -21.68
N ASN A 475 -1.78 -7.30 -21.53
CA ASN A 475 -1.74 -6.22 -22.51
C ASN A 475 -1.17 -6.69 -23.85
N ASN A 476 -0.15 -7.55 -23.81
CA ASN A 476 0.52 -8.08 -24.99
C ASN A 476 -0.15 -9.37 -25.52
N TRP A 477 -1.32 -9.75 -25.00
CA TRP A 477 -1.96 -11.04 -25.28
C TRP A 477 -2.15 -11.30 -26.78
N ARG A 478 -2.76 -10.34 -27.48
CA ARG A 478 -3.03 -10.44 -28.93
C ARG A 478 -1.74 -10.41 -29.75
N GLU A 479 -0.79 -9.56 -29.36
CA GLU A 479 0.50 -9.42 -30.03
C GLU A 479 1.35 -10.69 -29.89
N SER A 480 1.16 -11.43 -28.80
CA SER A 480 1.78 -12.73 -28.53
C SER A 480 1.13 -13.90 -29.30
N GLY A 481 0.17 -13.61 -30.19
CA GLY A 481 -0.51 -14.62 -31.01
C GLY A 481 -1.45 -15.53 -30.23
N LEU A 482 -1.88 -15.14 -29.02
CA LEU A 482 -2.80 -15.92 -28.21
C LEU A 482 -4.26 -15.70 -28.64
N PRO A 483 -5.09 -16.76 -28.59
CA PRO A 483 -6.49 -16.67 -29.02
C PRO A 483 -7.34 -15.87 -28.02
N VAL A 484 -8.45 -15.31 -28.50
CA VAL A 484 -9.43 -14.58 -27.65
C VAL A 484 -10.85 -15.15 -27.73
N GLY A 485 -11.08 -16.16 -28.58
CA GLY A 485 -12.40 -16.73 -28.85
C GLY A 485 -12.71 -16.75 -30.33
#